data_AF-A0A553ZSS2-F1
#
_entry.id   AF-A0A553ZSS2-F1
#
_cell.length_a   1.000
_cell.length_b   1.000
_cell.length_c   1.000
_cell.angle_alpha   90.00
_cell.angle_beta   90.00
_cell.angle_gamma   90.00
#
_symmetry.space_group_name_H-M   'P 1'
#
loop_
_entity.id
_entity.type
_entity.pdbx_description
1 polymer ?
#
loop_
_entity_poly.entity_id
_entity_poly.type
_entity_poly.pdbx_seq_one_letter_code
_entity_poly.pdbx_strand_id
1 'polypeptide(L)'
;PDMGRRLCAEAVEALKAQCVANPDVQVVISDGLSTDAITVNYEEILPPLMAGLKQAGLKVGTPFFVRYGRVKIEDQIGEILGAKVVIL
;
A
#
# COMPACT_ATOMS: atom_id res chain seq x y z
N PRO A 1 -4.93 -19.51 7.61
CA PRO A 1 -5.66 -18.37 8.22
C PRO A 1 -6.00 -17.32 7.14
N ASP A 2 -7.26 -16.89 7.03
CA ASP A 2 -7.71 -15.86 6.06
C ASP A 2 -7.35 -14.42 6.47
N MET A 3 -6.70 -14.25 7.62
CA MET A 3 -6.16 -12.96 8.04
C MET A 3 -5.15 -12.47 7.01
N GLY A 4 -5.33 -11.23 6.56
CA GLY A 4 -4.43 -10.60 5.58
C GLY A 4 -4.87 -10.60 4.12
N ARG A 5 -6.01 -11.24 3.79
CA ARG A 5 -6.57 -11.26 2.43
C ARG A 5 -7.70 -10.25 2.20
N ARG A 6 -8.29 -9.73 3.29
CA ARG A 6 -9.36 -8.73 3.26
C ARG A 6 -9.21 -7.72 4.39
N LEU A 7 -9.52 -6.47 4.10
CA LEU A 7 -9.63 -5.37 5.04
C LEU A 7 -10.94 -5.47 5.82
N CYS A 8 -10.90 -5.11 7.10
CA CYS A 8 -12.10 -4.91 7.90
C CYS A 8 -12.81 -3.61 7.48
N ALA A 9 -14.09 -3.47 7.84
CA ALA A 9 -14.87 -2.29 7.48
C ALA A 9 -14.23 -0.98 7.95
N GLU A 10 -13.66 -0.96 9.16
CA GLU A 10 -12.95 0.21 9.69
C GLU A 10 -11.74 0.60 8.83
N ALA A 11 -10.94 -0.36 8.39
CA ALA A 11 -9.79 -0.10 7.52
C ALA A 11 -10.22 0.41 6.14
N VAL A 12 -11.33 -0.10 5.61
CA VAL A 12 -11.93 0.38 4.35
C VAL A 12 -12.32 1.86 4.46
N GLU A 13 -12.96 2.26 5.55
CA GLU A 13 -13.35 3.65 5.77
C GLU A 13 -12.13 4.56 5.99
N ALA A 14 -11.12 4.08 6.72
CA ALA A 14 -9.87 4.80 6.90
C ALA A 14 -9.16 5.05 5.55
N LEU A 15 -9.12 4.06 4.66
CA LEU A 15 -8.56 4.19 3.31
C LEU A 15 -9.26 5.28 2.51
N LYS A 16 -10.60 5.25 2.47
CA LYS A 16 -11.37 6.26 1.72
C LYS A 16 -11.18 7.67 2.28
N ALA A 17 -11.03 7.81 3.60
CA ALA A 17 -10.89 9.11 4.26
C ALA A 17 -9.48 9.70 4.15
N GLN A 18 -8.44 8.86 4.14
CA GLN A 18 -7.05 9.30 4.33
C GLN A 18 -6.18 9.11 3.08
N CYS A 19 -6.61 8.29 2.12
CA CYS A 19 -5.82 7.99 0.93
C CYS A 19 -6.25 8.79 -0.29
N VAL A 20 -5.28 9.10 -1.14
CA VAL A 20 -5.53 9.71 -2.44
C VAL A 20 -6.37 8.77 -3.31
N ALA A 21 -7.52 9.25 -3.78
CA ALA A 21 -8.35 8.53 -4.74
C ALA A 21 -7.77 8.58 -6.16
N ASN A 22 -7.95 7.50 -6.91
CA ASN A 22 -7.49 7.25 -8.27
C ASN A 22 -5.99 7.57 -8.48
N PRO A 23 -5.05 6.95 -7.72
CA PRO A 23 -3.63 7.08 -8.00
C PRO A 23 -3.23 6.20 -9.20
N ASP A 24 -2.14 6.56 -9.88
CA ASP A 24 -1.53 5.65 -10.85
C ASP A 24 -0.86 4.47 -10.12
N VAL A 25 -0.18 4.76 -9.01
CA VAL A 25 0.53 3.77 -8.21
C VAL A 25 0.19 3.95 -6.74
N GLN A 26 -0.32 2.90 -6.10
CA GLN A 26 -0.51 2.83 -4.66
C GLN A 26 0.58 1.95 -4.03
N VAL A 27 1.37 2.51 -3.12
CA VAL A 27 2.41 1.76 -2.39
C VAL A 27 1.84 1.34 -1.03
N VAL A 28 1.91 0.04 -0.76
CA VAL A 28 1.45 -0.59 0.47
C VAL A 28 2.66 -1.32 1.06
N ILE A 29 2.82 -1.26 2.37
CA ILE A 29 3.89 -1.96 3.06
C ILE A 29 3.24 -3.04 3.92
N SER A 30 3.72 -4.29 3.88
CA SER A 30 3.17 -5.34 4.76
C SER A 30 4.20 -6.30 5.33
N ASP A 31 3.99 -6.73 6.57
CA ASP A 31 4.83 -7.69 7.32
C ASP A 31 4.67 -9.16 6.89
N GLY A 32 4.13 -9.43 5.69
CA GLY A 32 3.72 -10.76 5.24
C GLY A 32 4.83 -11.82 5.16
N LEU A 33 6.11 -11.42 5.23
CA LEU A 33 7.29 -12.28 5.13
C LEU A 33 8.35 -12.05 6.23
N SER A 34 8.55 -10.81 6.68
CA SER A 34 9.42 -10.48 7.83
C SER A 34 9.17 -9.05 8.30
N THR A 35 8.74 -8.89 9.56
CA THR A 35 8.53 -7.58 10.19
C THR A 35 9.86 -6.81 10.36
N ASP A 36 10.96 -7.53 10.61
CA ASP A 36 12.27 -6.93 10.85
C ASP A 36 12.86 -6.31 9.57
N ALA A 37 12.64 -6.95 8.42
CA ALA A 37 13.13 -6.47 7.12
C ALA A 37 12.50 -5.13 6.70
N ILE A 38 11.26 -4.87 7.13
CA ILE A 38 10.55 -3.64 6.82
C ILE A 38 11.06 -2.51 7.68
N THR A 39 11.20 -2.72 8.98
CA THR A 39 11.58 -1.66 9.91
C THR A 39 12.99 -1.14 9.65
N VAL A 40 13.91 -1.99 9.20
CA VAL A 40 15.30 -1.61 8.90
C VAL A 40 15.44 -0.91 7.54
N ASN A 41 14.67 -1.34 6.53
CA ASN A 41 14.85 -0.84 5.16
C ASN A 41 13.81 0.19 4.71
N TYR A 42 12.77 0.45 5.52
CA TYR A 42 11.69 1.37 5.17
C TYR A 42 12.19 2.77 4.81
N GLU A 43 13.08 3.33 5.64
CA GLU A 43 13.64 4.67 5.42
C GLU A 43 14.57 4.74 4.21
N GLU A 44 15.16 3.61 3.80
CA GLU A 44 16.07 3.56 2.66
C GLU A 44 15.35 3.22 1.34
N ILE A 45 14.24 2.49 1.38
CA ILE A 45 13.52 2.04 0.19
C ILE A 45 12.37 2.98 -0.16
N LEU A 46 11.54 3.36 0.81
CA LEU A 46 10.31 4.08 0.51
C LEU A 46 10.57 5.49 -0.05
N PRO A 47 11.44 6.33 0.54
CA PRO A 47 11.66 7.67 0.00
C PRO A 47 12.22 7.67 -1.44
N PRO A 48 13.23 6.86 -1.79
CA PRO A 48 13.70 6.76 -3.18
C PRO A 48 12.66 6.20 -4.15
N LEU A 49 11.88 5.19 -3.74
CA LEU A 49 10.78 4.66 -4.57
C LEU A 49 9.74 5.74 -4.86
N MET A 50 9.26 6.43 -3.83
CA MET A 50 8.28 7.50 -3.96
C MET A 50 8.82 8.65 -4.82
N ALA A 51 10.10 9.00 -4.66
CA ALA A 51 10.76 10.01 -5.48
C ALA A 51 10.86 9.59 -6.95
N GLY A 52 11.25 8.35 -7.23
CA GLY A 52 11.34 7.80 -8.58
C GLY A 52 9.99 7.76 -9.29
N LEU A 53 8.93 7.32 -8.60
CA LEU A 53 7.56 7.31 -9.14
C LEU A 53 7.06 8.72 -9.46
N LYS A 54 7.32 9.69 -8.57
CA LYS A 54 6.98 11.11 -8.82
C LYS A 54 7.78 11.70 -9.97
N GLN A 55 9.08 11.40 -10.07
CA GLN A 55 9.94 11.83 -11.18
C GLN A 55 9.49 11.26 -12.53
N ALA A 56 8.91 10.05 -12.53
CA ALA A 56 8.27 9.45 -13.70
C ALA A 56 6.93 10.12 -14.08
N GLY A 57 6.49 11.14 -13.35
CA GLY A 57 5.23 11.85 -13.59
C GLY A 57 3.98 11.09 -13.14
N LEU A 58 4.13 10.04 -12.33
CA LEU A 58 3.02 9.22 -11.85
C LEU A 58 2.37 9.87 -10.62
N LYS A 59 1.03 9.85 -10.57
CA LYS A 59 0.26 10.21 -9.39
C LYS A 59 0.40 9.10 -8.35
N VAL A 60 1.24 9.32 -7.35
CA VAL A 60 1.47 8.35 -6.28
C VAL A 60 0.43 8.51 -5.17
N GLY A 61 -0.11 7.38 -4.70
CA GLY A 61 -1.06 7.32 -3.60
C GLY A 61 -0.44 7.60 -2.23
N THR A 62 -1.27 7.56 -1.18
CA THR A 62 -0.82 7.72 0.21
C THR A 62 -0.20 6.41 0.68
N PRO A 63 1.09 6.31 0.99
CA PRO A 63 1.68 5.06 1.48
C PRO A 63 1.15 4.72 2.87
N PHE A 64 0.83 3.44 3.12
CA PHE A 64 0.37 2.95 4.42
C PHE A 64 0.82 1.52 4.69
N PHE A 65 0.76 1.12 5.95
CA PHE A 65 1.12 -0.22 6.40
C PHE A 65 -0.11 -1.11 6.60
N VAL A 66 -0.04 -2.35 6.11
CA VAL A 66 -1.03 -3.40 6.31
C VAL A 66 -0.41 -4.54 7.12
N ARG A 67 -0.97 -4.78 8.30
CA ARG A 67 -0.58 -5.92 9.13
C ARG A 67 -1.15 -7.22 8.56
N TYR A 68 -0.32 -8.26 8.58
CA TYR A 68 -0.55 -9.59 8.02
C TYR A 68 -0.81 -9.60 6.51
N GLY A 69 -0.42 -8.54 5.78
CA GLY A 69 -0.73 -8.40 4.35
C GLY A 69 -0.30 -9.62 3.52
N ARG A 70 -1.20 -10.04 2.63
CA ARG A 70 -0.97 -11.07 1.61
C ARG A 70 -1.30 -10.47 0.25
N VAL A 71 -0.74 -11.04 -0.81
CA VAL A 71 -0.93 -10.58 -2.21
C VAL A 71 -2.40 -10.26 -2.55
N LYS A 72 -3.37 -11.06 -2.08
CA LYS A 72 -4.80 -10.82 -2.34
C LYS A 72 -5.38 -9.52 -1.75
N ILE A 73 -4.69 -8.86 -0.82
CA ILE A 73 -5.14 -7.57 -0.28
C ILE A 73 -5.00 -6.44 -1.32
N GLU A 74 -4.07 -6.60 -2.27
CA GLU A 74 -3.80 -5.63 -3.33
C GLU A 74 -5.02 -5.40 -4.20
N ASP A 75 -5.73 -6.48 -4.57
CA ASP A 75 -6.96 -6.42 -5.36
C ASP A 75 -7.99 -5.50 -4.70
N GLN A 76 -8.25 -5.72 -3.41
CA GLN A 76 -9.24 -4.95 -2.67
C GLN A 76 -8.82 -3.49 -2.48
N ILE A 77 -7.54 -3.23 -2.22
CA ILE A 77 -7.00 -1.86 -2.09
C ILE A 77 -7.11 -1.12 -3.43
N GLY A 78 -6.73 -1.78 -4.52
CA GLY A 78 -6.81 -1.25 -5.88
C GLY A 78 -8.24 -0.88 -6.25
N GLU A 79 -9.21 -1.75 -5.96
CA GLU A 79 -10.64 -1.49 -6.18
C GLU A 79 -11.15 -0.30 -5.35
N ILE A 80 -10.83 -0.25 -4.05
CA ILE A 80 -11.32 0.81 -3.15
C ILE A 80 -10.77 2.18 -3.56
N LEU A 81 -9.48 2.26 -3.90
CA LEU A 81 -8.80 3.51 -4.19
C LEU A 81 -8.85 3.87 -5.68
N GLY A 82 -9.27 2.97 -6.56
CA GLY A 82 -9.17 3.16 -8.02
C GLY A 82 -7.72 3.23 -8.51
N ALA A 83 -6.81 2.49 -7.86
CA ALA A 83 -5.41 2.48 -8.23
C ALA A 83 -5.19 1.67 -9.50
N LYS A 84 -4.36 2.16 -10.44
CA LYS A 84 -4.01 1.38 -11.65
C LYS A 84 -3.04 0.24 -11.34
N VAL A 85 -2.13 0.48 -10.41
CA VAL A 85 -1.14 -0.49 -9.94
C VAL A 85 -1.01 -0.38 -8.42
N VAL A 86 -0.91 -1.52 -7.75
CA VAL A 86 -0.56 -1.61 -6.33
C VAL A 86 0.81 -2.26 -6.20
N ILE A 87 1.67 -1.70 -5.37
CA ILE A 87 2.96 -2.28 -4.97
C ILE A 87 2.82 -2.69 -3.50
N LEU A 88 3.12 -3.94 -3.13
CA LEU A 88 3.06 -4.46 -1.76
C LEU A 88 4.44 -4.87 -1.23
#